data_AF-A0A9D7TMU1-F1
#
_entry.id   AF-A0A9D7TMU1-F1
#
_cell.length_a   1.000
_cell.length_b   1.000
_cell.length_c   1.000
_cell.angle_alpha   90.00
_cell.angle_beta   90.00
_cell.angle_gamma   90.00
#
_symmetry.space_group_name_H-M   'P 1'
#
loop_
_entity.id
_entity.type
_entity.pdbx_description
1 polymer ?
#
loop_
_entity_poly.entity_id
_entity_poly.type
_entity_poly.pdbx_seq_one_letter_code
_entity_poly.pdbx_strand_id
1 'polypeptide(L)'
;MSAPKYTNLKELIYWSYSNLAMAHAGIERQHLKYGTFHYIIRAKLFKGLKDGTMNMKSIFDDEKIKLMTGQVCNYCGSTENLTLDHIIPKYKGGTDNAENLIYACTSCNSSKGKKDLMEWMQKINEYLPLMVIRRYLKLVYYHADQHDILSFTLTELAEIKIPYKPEYIPVSYPQPGLLRLTAIS
;
A
#
# COMPACT_ATOMS: atom_id res chain seq x y z
N MET A 1 -16.21 -20.78 -13.31
CA MET A 1 -15.31 -19.68 -12.90
C MET A 1 -15.58 -19.37 -11.45
N SER A 2 -14.58 -19.39 -10.56
CA SER A 2 -14.79 -19.02 -9.15
C SER A 2 -15.15 -17.53 -9.06
N ALA A 3 -16.12 -17.17 -8.22
CA ALA A 3 -16.49 -15.78 -7.98
C ALA A 3 -15.25 -14.95 -7.57
N PRO A 4 -15.17 -13.67 -7.99
CA PRO A 4 -14.06 -12.82 -7.59
C PRO A 4 -14.03 -12.68 -6.06
N LYS A 5 -12.83 -12.75 -5.47
CA LYS A 5 -12.64 -12.71 -4.00
C LYS A 5 -13.04 -11.36 -3.37
N TYR A 6 -13.18 -10.33 -4.18
CA TYR A 6 -13.54 -8.97 -3.83
C TYR A 6 -14.43 -8.41 -4.96
N THR A 7 -15.46 -7.64 -4.60
CA THR A 7 -16.49 -7.17 -5.53
C THR A 7 -16.45 -5.66 -5.79
N ASN A 8 -15.85 -4.90 -4.86
CA ASN A 8 -15.75 -3.45 -4.91
C ASN A 8 -14.40 -2.96 -4.38
N LEU A 9 -14.17 -1.65 -4.44
CA LEU A 9 -12.94 -1.01 -3.98
C LEU A 9 -12.63 -1.33 -2.51
N LYS A 10 -13.64 -1.27 -1.63
CA LYS A 10 -13.49 -1.57 -0.20
C LYS A 10 -12.95 -2.97 0.03
N GLU A 11 -13.56 -3.97 -0.62
CA GLU A 11 -13.12 -5.36 -0.50
C GLU A 11 -11.75 -5.60 -1.14
N LEU A 12 -11.43 -4.92 -2.24
CA LEU A 12 -10.11 -4.98 -2.87
C LEU A 12 -9.02 -4.46 -1.91
N ILE A 13 -9.25 -3.31 -1.28
CA ILE A 13 -8.33 -2.73 -0.30
C ILE A 13 -8.18 -3.66 0.90
N TYR A 14 -9.29 -4.17 1.46
CA TYR A 14 -9.25 -5.11 2.58
C TYR A 14 -8.51 -6.40 2.24
N TRP A 15 -8.69 -6.91 1.02
CA TRP A 15 -7.98 -8.08 0.54
C TRP A 15 -6.48 -7.81 0.45
N SER A 16 -6.07 -6.71 -0.19
CA SER A 16 -4.66 -6.32 -0.31
C SER A 16 -4.03 -6.09 1.07
N TYR A 17 -4.70 -5.34 1.94
CA TYR A 17 -4.24 -5.03 3.30
C TYR A 17 -4.08 -6.30 4.16
N SER A 18 -4.98 -7.28 3.99
CA SER A 18 -4.89 -8.55 4.69
C SER A 18 -3.73 -9.43 4.21
N ASN A 19 -3.41 -9.39 2.90
CA ASN A 19 -2.21 -10.04 2.37
C ASN A 19 -0.94 -9.31 2.81
N LEU A 20 -0.97 -7.98 2.93
CA LEU A 20 0.14 -7.21 3.48
C LEU A 20 0.42 -7.57 4.93
N ALA A 21 -0.61 -7.70 5.77
CA ALA A 21 -0.45 -8.13 7.16
C ALA A 21 0.14 -9.54 7.28
N MET A 22 -0.24 -10.44 6.37
CA MET A 22 0.36 -11.77 6.23
C MET A 22 1.85 -11.69 5.85
N ALA A 23 2.20 -10.86 4.87
CA ALA A 23 3.58 -10.61 4.45
C ALA A 23 4.42 -10.04 5.59
N HIS A 24 3.91 -9.01 6.25
CA HIS A 24 4.52 -8.37 7.42
C HIS A 24 4.84 -9.37 8.52
N ALA A 25 3.86 -10.21 8.90
CA ALA A 25 4.04 -11.23 9.92
C ALA A 25 5.09 -12.29 9.55
N GLY A 26 5.29 -12.55 8.26
CA GLY A 26 6.34 -13.41 7.74
C GLY A 26 7.72 -12.79 7.89
N ILE A 27 7.88 -11.51 7.52
CA ILE A 27 9.16 -10.79 7.66
C ILE A 27 9.53 -10.63 9.14
N GLU A 28 8.59 -10.22 10.00
CA GLU A 28 8.86 -10.05 11.45
C GLU A 28 9.34 -11.35 12.12
N ARG A 29 8.89 -12.50 11.60
CA ARG A 29 9.31 -13.82 12.09
C ARG A 29 10.50 -14.40 11.34
N GLN A 30 11.09 -13.64 10.41
CA GLN A 30 12.22 -14.06 9.59
C GLN A 30 11.93 -15.34 8.79
N HIS A 31 10.66 -15.55 8.41
CA HIS A 31 10.26 -16.70 7.63
C HIS A 31 10.55 -16.47 6.14
N LEU A 32 11.20 -17.43 5.49
CA LEU A 32 11.46 -17.33 4.05
C LEU A 32 10.22 -17.63 3.19
N LYS A 33 9.26 -18.38 3.72
CA LYS A 33 8.05 -18.82 3.00
C LYS A 33 6.79 -18.66 3.83
N TYR A 34 5.66 -18.48 3.15
CA TYR A 34 4.35 -18.57 3.78
C TYR A 34 4.02 -20.00 4.20
N GLY A 35 3.15 -20.09 5.20
CA GLY A 35 2.69 -21.32 5.83
C GLY A 35 1.34 -21.09 6.48
N THR A 36 0.73 -22.13 7.03
CA THR A 36 -0.66 -22.11 7.54
C THR A 36 -0.95 -20.91 8.45
N PHE A 37 -0.03 -20.62 9.39
CA PHE A 37 -0.13 -19.47 10.30
C PHE A 37 -0.34 -18.13 9.56
N HIS A 38 0.42 -17.89 8.49
CA HIS A 38 0.34 -16.66 7.70
C HIS A 38 -1.02 -16.54 6.99
N TYR A 39 -1.49 -17.64 6.38
CA TYR A 39 -2.79 -17.65 5.72
C TYR A 39 -3.96 -17.48 6.71
N ILE A 40 -3.81 -17.94 7.96
CA ILE A 40 -4.75 -17.67 9.04
C ILE A 40 -4.82 -16.18 9.36
N ILE A 41 -3.68 -15.48 9.45
CA ILE A 41 -3.64 -14.02 9.66
C ILE A 41 -4.44 -13.32 8.56
N ARG A 42 -4.14 -13.61 7.29
CA ARG A 42 -4.86 -13.04 6.15
C ARG A 42 -6.36 -13.31 6.24
N ALA A 43 -6.75 -14.57 6.50
CA ALA A 43 -8.15 -14.97 6.53
C ALA A 43 -8.93 -14.27 7.65
N LYS A 44 -8.36 -14.27 8.87
CA LYS A 44 -8.98 -13.63 10.04
C LYS A 44 -9.13 -12.13 9.85
N LEU A 45 -8.08 -11.45 9.38
CA LEU A 45 -8.12 -10.00 9.18
C LEU A 45 -9.12 -9.62 8.08
N PHE A 46 -9.12 -10.31 6.94
CA PHE A 46 -10.06 -10.01 5.86
C PHE A 46 -11.51 -10.19 6.28
N LYS A 47 -11.82 -11.29 6.97
CA LYS A 47 -13.16 -11.53 7.52
C LYS A 47 -13.52 -10.45 8.54
N GLY A 48 -12.62 -10.14 9.47
CA GLY A 48 -12.85 -9.14 10.50
C GLY A 48 -13.14 -7.74 9.94
N LEU A 49 -12.41 -7.33 8.90
CA LEU A 49 -12.63 -6.07 8.20
C LEU A 49 -13.98 -6.04 7.46
N LYS A 50 -14.36 -7.15 6.79
CA LYS A 50 -15.65 -7.25 6.10
C LYS A 50 -16.84 -7.22 7.06
N ASP A 51 -16.73 -7.93 8.17
CA ASP A 51 -17.79 -8.06 9.17
C ASP A 51 -17.83 -6.85 10.13
N GLY A 52 -16.88 -5.90 10.01
CA GLY A 52 -16.78 -4.72 10.88
C GLY A 52 -16.30 -5.01 12.29
N THR A 53 -15.85 -6.23 12.59
CA THR A 53 -15.30 -6.62 13.90
C THR A 53 -13.84 -6.21 14.09
N MET A 54 -13.16 -5.84 13.01
CA MET A 54 -11.80 -5.27 13.01
C MET A 54 -11.76 -4.03 12.11
N ASN A 55 -10.85 -3.12 12.40
CA ASN A 55 -10.62 -1.92 11.60
C ASN A 55 -9.19 -1.90 11.05
N MET A 56 -8.99 -1.24 9.91
CA MET A 56 -7.64 -0.89 9.47
C MET A 56 -7.02 0.02 10.53
N LYS A 57 -5.73 -0.21 10.85
CA LYS A 57 -5.03 0.64 11.82
C LYS A 57 -5.07 2.11 11.37
N SER A 58 -5.02 3.04 12.31
CA SER A 58 -4.97 4.47 12.00
C SER A 58 -3.76 4.82 11.14
N ILE A 59 -3.86 5.87 10.33
CA ILE A 59 -2.73 6.42 9.57
C ILE A 59 -1.66 7.04 10.49
N PHE A 60 -2.06 7.44 11.70
CA PHE A 60 -1.18 7.96 12.73
C PHE A 60 -0.06 6.96 13.10
N ASP A 61 -0.38 5.66 13.16
CA ASP A 61 0.62 4.62 13.43
C ASP A 61 1.72 4.60 12.36
N ASP A 62 1.33 4.81 11.10
CA ASP A 62 2.26 4.83 9.98
C ASP A 62 3.08 6.12 9.99
N GLU A 63 2.52 7.24 10.46
CA GLU A 63 3.23 8.50 10.64
C GLU A 63 4.32 8.39 11.70
N LYS A 64 4.02 7.73 12.82
CA LYS A 64 5.03 7.38 13.81
C LYS A 64 6.16 6.55 13.20
N ILE A 65 5.84 5.52 12.41
CA ILE A 65 6.87 4.70 11.74
C ILE A 65 7.72 5.55 10.78
N LYS A 66 7.10 6.41 9.97
CA LYS A 66 7.82 7.31 9.05
C LYS A 66 8.81 8.22 9.79
N LEU A 67 8.40 8.78 10.92
CA LEU A 67 9.27 9.62 11.76
C LEU A 67 10.45 8.82 12.33
N MET A 68 10.25 7.55 12.69
CA MET A 68 11.31 6.68 13.23
C MET A 68 12.28 6.15 12.17
N THR A 69 11.87 6.01 10.91
CA THR A 69 12.74 5.55 9.79
C THR A 69 13.87 6.55 9.49
N GLY A 70 13.71 7.82 9.88
CA GLY A 70 14.71 8.86 9.68
C GLY A 70 14.75 9.45 8.27
N GLN A 71 15.80 10.21 7.97
CA GLN A 71 16.00 10.90 6.69
C GLN A 71 16.67 9.96 5.67
N VAL A 72 15.87 9.05 5.12
CA VAL A 72 16.28 8.13 4.05
C VAL A 72 15.19 8.05 2.98
N CYS A 73 15.57 7.67 1.76
CA CYS A 73 14.62 7.38 0.70
C CYS A 73 13.74 6.20 1.13
N ASN A 74 12.44 6.43 1.25
CA ASN A 74 11.47 5.41 1.69
C ASN A 74 11.27 4.30 0.65
N TYR A 75 11.81 4.44 -0.55
CA TYR A 75 11.76 3.43 -1.60
C TYR A 75 13.00 2.52 -1.60
N CYS A 76 14.21 3.11 -1.58
CA CYS A 76 15.47 2.39 -1.78
C CYS A 76 16.51 2.52 -0.64
N GLY A 77 16.26 3.36 0.37
CA GLY A 77 17.13 3.50 1.54
C GLY A 77 18.29 4.48 1.38
N SER A 78 18.51 5.05 0.19
CA SER A 78 19.55 6.07 -0.03
C SER A 78 19.38 7.27 0.90
N THR A 79 20.48 7.79 1.43
CA THR A 79 20.55 9.02 2.24
C THR A 79 20.89 10.26 1.39
N GLU A 80 21.11 10.10 0.10
CA GLU A 80 21.63 11.16 -0.77
C GLU A 80 20.50 11.83 -1.57
N ASN A 81 20.66 13.14 -1.83
CA ASN A 81 19.79 13.92 -2.70
C ASN A 81 18.30 13.72 -2.39
N LEU A 82 17.95 13.82 -1.11
CA LEU A 82 16.59 13.61 -0.65
C LEU A 82 15.68 14.79 -1.00
N THR A 83 14.49 14.44 -1.45
CA THR A 83 13.38 15.34 -1.75
C THR A 83 12.10 14.81 -1.11
N LEU A 84 11.03 15.60 -1.10
CA LEU A 84 9.70 15.12 -0.75
C LEU A 84 9.00 14.60 -2.00
N ASP A 85 8.40 13.42 -1.89
CA ASP A 85 7.53 12.84 -2.92
C ASP A 85 6.13 12.59 -2.34
N HIS A 86 5.12 12.78 -3.21
CA HIS A 86 3.73 12.48 -2.89
C HIS A 86 3.41 11.04 -3.28
N ILE A 87 2.98 10.22 -2.32
CA ILE A 87 2.57 8.82 -2.57
C ILE A 87 1.48 8.76 -3.64
N ILE A 88 0.41 9.53 -3.45
CA ILE A 88 -0.57 9.85 -4.48
C ILE A 88 -0.10 11.14 -5.16
N PRO A 89 0.24 11.13 -6.47
CA PRO A 89 0.81 12.31 -7.13
C PRO A 89 -0.09 13.54 -7.02
N LYS A 90 0.50 14.71 -6.68
CA LYS A 90 -0.22 15.99 -6.59
C LYS A 90 -1.01 16.33 -7.85
N TYR A 91 -0.41 16.12 -9.03
CA TYR A 91 -1.07 16.36 -10.32
C TYR A 91 -2.33 15.50 -10.55
N LYS A 92 -2.42 14.35 -9.87
CA LYS A 92 -3.60 13.47 -9.95
C LYS A 92 -4.66 13.81 -8.90
N GLY A 93 -4.40 14.73 -7.97
CA GLY A 93 -5.32 15.09 -6.87
C GLY A 93 -4.82 14.69 -5.48
N GLY A 94 -3.57 14.24 -5.33
CA GLY A 94 -2.99 13.96 -4.02
C GLY A 94 -2.81 15.24 -3.18
N THR A 95 -3.04 15.14 -1.87
CA THR A 95 -2.95 16.26 -0.93
C THR A 95 -1.51 16.58 -0.55
N ASP A 96 -1.24 17.82 -0.10
CA ASP A 96 0.04 18.21 0.48
C ASP A 96 0.16 17.86 1.98
N ASN A 97 -0.71 16.97 2.48
CA ASN A 97 -0.71 16.58 3.89
C ASN A 97 0.46 15.63 4.19
N ALA A 98 0.94 15.65 5.43
CA ALA A 98 2.08 14.85 5.87
C ALA A 98 1.90 13.34 5.59
N GLU A 99 0.68 12.84 5.65
CA GLU A 99 0.35 11.45 5.39
C GLU A 99 0.68 11.01 3.96
N ASN A 100 0.54 11.93 2.99
CA ASN A 100 0.82 11.70 1.58
C ASN A 100 2.29 11.97 1.21
N LEU A 101 3.09 12.55 2.12
CA LEU A 101 4.47 12.94 1.87
C LEU A 101 5.49 11.99 2.51
N ILE A 102 6.48 11.59 1.74
CA ILE A 102 7.63 10.78 2.19
C ILE A 102 8.95 11.33 1.64
N TYR A 103 10.07 11.01 2.29
CA TYR A 103 11.40 11.24 1.72
C TYR A 103 11.67 10.26 0.59
N ALA A 104 12.14 10.78 -0.55
CA ALA A 104 12.61 10.01 -1.69
C ALA A 104 13.87 10.65 -2.29
N CYS A 105 14.87 9.84 -2.67
CA CYS A 105 16.00 10.36 -3.42
C CYS A 105 15.54 10.85 -4.81
N THR A 106 16.28 11.80 -5.39
CA THR A 106 15.97 12.36 -6.72
C THR A 106 15.79 11.29 -7.80
N SER A 107 16.59 10.21 -7.77
CA SER A 107 16.49 9.09 -8.72
C SER A 107 15.14 8.37 -8.64
N CYS A 108 14.73 7.91 -7.44
CA CYS A 108 13.44 7.25 -7.26
C CYS A 108 12.27 8.20 -7.52
N ASN A 109 12.35 9.44 -7.04
CA ASN A 109 11.31 10.44 -7.25
C ASN A 109 11.10 10.71 -8.75
N SER A 110 12.18 10.88 -9.51
CA SER A 110 12.13 11.10 -10.97
C SER A 110 11.62 9.86 -11.72
N SER A 111 12.08 8.66 -11.32
CA SER A 111 11.62 7.38 -11.88
C SER A 111 10.11 7.19 -11.70
N LYS A 112 9.58 7.50 -10.52
CA LYS A 112 8.13 7.49 -10.25
C LYS A 112 7.43 8.55 -11.08
N GLY A 113 7.85 9.81 -10.95
CA GLY A 113 7.26 10.95 -11.63
C GLY A 113 5.75 11.05 -11.35
N LYS A 114 4.94 11.19 -12.41
CA LYS A 114 3.47 11.35 -12.32
C LYS A 114 2.69 10.03 -12.21
N LYS A 115 3.38 8.89 -12.14
CA LYS A 115 2.74 7.57 -12.14
C LYS A 115 2.03 7.32 -10.82
N ASP A 116 0.97 6.51 -10.87
CA ASP A 116 0.45 5.92 -9.64
C ASP A 116 1.54 5.07 -8.96
N LEU A 117 1.55 5.00 -7.62
CA LEU A 117 2.62 4.31 -6.90
C LEU A 117 2.67 2.80 -7.25
N MET A 118 1.51 2.14 -7.33
CA MET A 118 1.45 0.71 -7.66
C MET A 118 1.74 0.46 -9.13
N GLU A 119 1.32 1.39 -10.01
CA GLU A 119 1.72 1.39 -11.42
C GLU A 119 3.25 1.49 -11.57
N TRP A 120 3.89 2.39 -10.81
CA TRP A 120 5.34 2.53 -10.83
C TRP A 120 6.06 1.29 -10.30
N MET A 121 5.57 0.71 -9.19
CA MET A 121 6.09 -0.54 -8.61
C MET A 121 6.14 -1.68 -9.66
N GLN A 122 5.07 -1.85 -10.44
CA GLN A 122 5.06 -2.85 -11.52
C GLN A 122 6.07 -2.52 -12.62
N LYS A 123 6.24 -1.25 -12.99
CA LYS A 123 7.17 -0.84 -14.06
C LYS A 123 8.64 -1.02 -13.70
N ILE A 124 9.01 -0.84 -12.44
CA ILE A 124 10.38 -1.09 -11.98
C ILE A 124 10.67 -2.56 -11.69
N ASN A 125 9.65 -3.43 -11.80
CA ASN A 125 9.74 -4.86 -11.52
C ASN A 125 10.36 -5.19 -10.14
N GLU A 126 10.05 -4.36 -9.15
CA GLU A 126 10.55 -4.49 -7.78
C GLU A 126 9.42 -4.18 -6.81
N TYR A 127 9.33 -4.96 -5.73
CA TYR A 127 8.33 -4.73 -4.70
C TYR A 127 8.80 -3.60 -3.77
N LEU A 128 7.94 -2.60 -3.57
CA LEU A 128 8.22 -1.52 -2.63
C LEU A 128 8.21 -2.03 -1.17
N PRO A 129 8.87 -1.32 -0.24
CA PRO A 129 8.77 -1.65 1.18
C PRO A 129 7.31 -1.72 1.66
N LEU A 130 7.00 -2.73 2.47
CA LEU A 130 5.60 -2.97 2.90
C LEU A 130 4.99 -1.76 3.60
N MET A 131 5.78 -0.98 4.33
CA MET A 131 5.28 0.22 5.00
C MET A 131 4.84 1.33 4.02
N VAL A 132 5.44 1.41 2.84
CA VAL A 132 5.03 2.35 1.78
C VAL A 132 3.72 1.89 1.15
N ILE A 133 3.61 0.60 0.81
CA ILE A 133 2.39 0.02 0.23
C ILE A 133 1.23 0.12 1.22
N ARG A 134 1.48 -0.16 2.49
CA ARG A 134 0.49 -0.02 3.57
C ARG A 134 -0.07 1.39 3.66
N ARG A 135 0.80 2.41 3.58
CA ARG A 135 0.42 3.81 3.60
C ARG A 135 -0.41 4.19 2.38
N TYR A 136 0.01 3.74 1.18
CA TYR A 136 -0.77 3.92 -0.04
C TYR A 136 -2.20 3.34 0.09
N LEU A 137 -2.35 2.10 0.57
CA LEU A 137 -3.67 1.49 0.76
C LEU A 137 -4.56 2.30 1.70
N LYS A 138 -4.00 2.89 2.75
CA LYS A 138 -4.72 3.76 3.69
C LYS A 138 -5.15 5.08 3.05
N LEU A 139 -4.28 5.70 2.26
CA LEU A 139 -4.60 6.92 1.53
C LEU A 139 -5.71 6.69 0.50
N VAL A 140 -5.64 5.57 -0.23
CA VAL A 140 -6.69 5.14 -1.17
C VAL A 140 -8.01 4.92 -0.43
N TYR A 141 -7.99 4.21 0.70
CA TYR A 141 -9.20 3.98 1.51
C TYR A 141 -9.81 5.29 1.98
N TYR A 142 -8.99 6.18 2.57
CA TYR A 142 -9.47 7.45 3.10
C TYR A 142 -10.06 8.33 2.01
N HIS A 143 -9.37 8.47 0.88
CA HIS A 143 -9.93 9.19 -0.26
C HIS A 143 -11.25 8.57 -0.74
N ALA A 144 -11.30 7.25 -0.90
CA ALA A 144 -12.51 6.58 -1.34
C ALA A 144 -13.70 6.77 -0.38
N ASP A 145 -13.43 6.78 0.92
CA ASP A 145 -14.42 7.01 1.98
C ASP A 145 -14.94 8.44 1.95
N GLN A 146 -14.05 9.44 1.84
CA GLN A 146 -14.42 10.86 1.77
C GLN A 146 -15.22 11.24 0.51
N HIS A 147 -15.15 10.41 -0.54
CA HIS A 147 -15.85 10.61 -1.80
C HIS A 147 -16.99 9.61 -2.03
N ASP A 148 -17.34 8.79 -1.03
CA ASP A 148 -18.42 7.80 -1.09
C ASP A 148 -18.30 6.75 -2.23
N ILE A 149 -17.07 6.43 -2.65
CA ILE A 149 -16.78 5.49 -3.75
C ILE A 149 -16.25 4.12 -3.29
N LEU A 150 -16.26 3.84 -1.99
CA LEU A 150 -15.82 2.54 -1.45
C LEU A 150 -16.64 1.35 -1.95
N SER A 151 -17.94 1.55 -2.19
CA SER A 151 -18.86 0.53 -2.68
C SER A 151 -18.77 0.28 -4.19
N PHE A 152 -18.03 1.13 -4.93
CA PHE A 152 -17.97 1.05 -6.39
C PHE A 152 -17.15 -0.15 -6.84
N THR A 153 -17.62 -0.81 -7.89
CA THR A 153 -16.92 -1.86 -8.64
C THR A 153 -15.76 -1.27 -9.45
N LEU A 154 -14.83 -2.12 -9.89
CA LEU A 154 -13.72 -1.66 -10.74
C LEU A 154 -14.18 -1.08 -12.07
N THR A 155 -15.31 -1.56 -12.61
CA THR A 155 -15.91 -1.04 -13.84
C THR A 155 -16.46 0.37 -13.61
N GLU A 156 -17.20 0.60 -12.51
CA GLU A 156 -17.70 1.93 -12.17
C GLU A 156 -16.56 2.92 -11.91
N LEU A 157 -15.49 2.47 -11.25
CA LEU A 157 -14.30 3.31 -11.01
C LEU A 157 -13.57 3.70 -12.30
N ALA A 158 -13.63 2.86 -13.34
CA ALA A 158 -13.00 3.16 -14.63
C ALA A 158 -13.69 4.33 -15.36
N GLU A 159 -14.96 4.59 -15.05
CA GLU A 159 -15.76 5.66 -15.64
C GLU A 159 -15.58 7.01 -14.94
N ILE A 160 -14.88 7.05 -13.80
CA ILE A 160 -14.65 8.28 -13.03
C ILE A 160 -13.17 8.61 -12.91
N LYS A 161 -12.89 9.90 -12.75
CA LYS A 161 -11.52 10.38 -12.53
C LYS A 161 -11.16 10.29 -11.05
N ILE A 162 -10.28 9.35 -10.71
CA ILE A 162 -9.70 9.16 -9.37
C ILE A 162 -8.17 9.33 -9.39
N PRO A 163 -7.53 9.67 -8.24
CA PRO A 163 -6.13 10.04 -8.22
C PRO A 163 -5.15 8.84 -8.22
N TYR A 164 -5.68 7.62 -8.18
CA TYR A 164 -4.96 6.35 -8.13
C TYR A 164 -5.56 5.35 -9.11
N LYS A 165 -4.88 4.22 -9.31
CA LYS A 165 -5.31 3.16 -10.24
C LYS A 165 -5.59 1.84 -9.49
N PRO A 166 -6.85 1.55 -9.13
CA PRO A 166 -7.21 0.37 -8.33
C PRO A 166 -6.76 -0.96 -8.95
N GLU A 167 -6.70 -1.06 -10.28
CA GLU A 167 -6.27 -2.25 -11.01
C GLU A 167 -4.80 -2.63 -10.76
N TYR A 168 -3.98 -1.68 -10.28
CA TYR A 168 -2.59 -1.94 -9.90
C TYR A 168 -2.43 -2.35 -8.42
N ILE A 169 -3.48 -2.27 -7.59
CA ILE A 169 -3.42 -2.66 -6.18
C ILE A 169 -3.02 -4.15 -6.08
N PRO A 170 -1.95 -4.49 -5.33
CA PRO A 170 -1.48 -5.86 -5.27
C PRO A 170 -2.47 -6.74 -4.50
N VAL A 171 -2.90 -7.85 -5.12
CA VAL A 171 -3.82 -8.83 -4.52
C VAL A 171 -3.10 -10.07 -3.99
N SER A 172 -1.78 -10.12 -4.19
CA SER A 172 -0.84 -11.09 -3.67
C SER A 172 0.51 -10.42 -3.42
N TYR A 173 1.29 -11.02 -2.53
CA TYR A 173 2.62 -10.53 -2.15
C TYR A 173 3.62 -11.68 -2.38
N PRO A 174 4.86 -11.39 -2.84
CA PRO A 174 5.96 -12.35 -2.91
C PRO A 174 6.19 -13.09 -1.59
N GLN A 175 6.99 -14.16 -1.63
CA GLN A 175 7.41 -14.84 -0.41
C GLN A 175 8.14 -13.85 0.54
N PRO A 176 8.01 -13.98 1.87
CA PRO A 176 8.52 -12.96 2.77
C PRO A 176 10.03 -12.76 2.68
N GLY A 177 10.81 -13.77 2.28
CA GLY A 177 12.25 -13.63 2.02
C GLY A 177 12.63 -12.74 0.83
N LEU A 178 11.66 -12.30 0.02
CA LEU A 178 11.83 -11.38 -1.11
C LEU A 178 11.28 -9.97 -0.80
N LEU A 179 10.86 -9.73 0.44
CA LEU A 179 10.19 -8.50 0.86
C LEU A 179 10.97 -7.82 1.98
N ARG A 180 10.80 -6.50 2.06
CA ARG A 180 11.36 -5.65 3.12
C ARG A 180 10.26 -4.85 3.80
N LEU A 181 10.36 -4.65 5.11
CA LEU A 181 9.39 -3.84 5.87
C LEU A 181 9.54 -2.37 5.53
N THR A 182 10.78 -1.88 5.63
CA THR A 182 11.19 -0.51 5.31
C THR A 182 12.31 -0.57 4.26
N ALA A 183 12.76 0.59 3.76
CA ALA A 183 13.84 0.61 2.79
C ALA A 183 15.23 0.32 3.37
N ILE A 184 15.34 0.27 4.72
CA ILE A 184 16.59 0.08 5.46
C ILE A 184 16.61 -1.23 6.28
N SER A 185 15.57 -2.05 6.16
CA SER A 185 15.41 -3.34 6.86
C SER A 185 15.70 -4.52 5.95
#